data_AF-A0A1G1HSZ9-F1
#
_entry.id   AF-A0A1G1HSZ9-F1
#
_cell.length_a   1.000
_cell.length_b   1.000
_cell.length_c   1.000
_cell.angle_alpha   90.00
_cell.angle_beta   90.00
_cell.angle_gamma   90.00
#
_symmetry.space_group_name_H-M   'P 1'
#
loop_
_entity.id
_entity.type
_entity.pdbx_description
1 polymer ?
#
loop_
_entity_poly.entity_id
_entity_poly.type
_entity_poly.pdbx_seq_one_letter_code
_entity_poly.pdbx_strand_id
1 'polypeptide(L)'
;MADLIKKQVEINYKAFQEKLPTILTAHRGKFALMRDGKIIEFFDTARDAYVAGQKIFQQDQLFSVQEVIETPVDLGFFSHAMSQR
;
A
#
# COMPACT_ATOMS: atom_id res chain seq x y z
N MET A 1 7.03 5.71 18.55
CA MET A 1 5.95 5.00 17.80
C MET A 1 5.97 5.33 16.31
N ALA A 2 6.18 6.59 15.91
CA ALA A 2 6.27 6.98 14.49
C ALA A 2 7.37 6.24 13.69
N ASP A 3 8.51 5.91 14.32
CA ASP A 3 9.63 5.22 13.66
C ASP A 3 9.32 3.78 13.25
N LEU A 4 8.48 3.09 14.04
CA LEU A 4 8.07 1.71 13.73
C LEU A 4 7.12 1.69 12.52
N ILE A 5 6.21 2.66 12.43
CA ILE A 5 5.29 2.81 11.30
C ILE A 5 6.09 3.13 10.03
N LYS A 6 7.04 4.08 10.10
CA LYS A 6 7.90 4.41 8.95
C LYS A 6 8.67 3.20 8.44
N LYS A 7 9.32 2.47 9.34
CA LYS A 7 10.07 1.26 9.00
C LYS A 7 9.16 0.20 8.36
N GLN A 8 7.95 0.02 8.88
CA GLN A 8 6.99 -0.91 8.30
C GLN A 8 6.58 -0.52 6.88
N VAL A 9 6.32 0.76 6.66
CA VAL A 9 5.98 1.31 5.34
C VAL A 9 7.13 1.12 4.36
N GLU A 10 8.37 1.39 4.78
CA GLU A 10 9.56 1.18 3.93
C GLU A 10 9.76 -0.30 3.56
N ILE A 11 9.63 -1.22 4.53
CA ILE A 11 9.72 -2.66 4.28
C ILE A 11 8.63 -3.11 3.29
N ASN A 12 7.39 -2.70 3.54
CA ASN A 12 6.25 -3.02 2.68
C ASN A 12 6.44 -2.46 1.26
N TYR A 13 6.88 -1.21 1.16
CA TYR A 13 7.10 -0.54 -0.12
C TYR A 13 8.23 -1.22 -0.92
N LYS A 14 9.37 -1.50 -0.29
CA LYS A 14 10.49 -2.18 -0.95
C LYS A 14 10.07 -3.56 -1.48
N ALA A 15 9.43 -4.38 -0.65
CA ALA A 15 8.97 -5.69 -1.07
C ALA A 15 7.89 -5.63 -2.16
N PHE A 16 7.04 -4.59 -2.13
CA PHE A 16 6.08 -4.34 -3.19
C PHE A 16 6.77 -4.01 -4.51
N GLN A 17 7.77 -3.12 -4.50
CA GLN A 17 8.55 -2.77 -5.69
C GLN A 17 9.26 -3.98 -6.30
N GLU A 18 9.83 -4.86 -5.47
CA GLU A 18 10.46 -6.11 -5.94
C GLU A 18 9.46 -7.07 -6.60
N LYS A 19 8.21 -7.10 -6.11
CA LYS A 19 7.14 -7.96 -6.64
C LYS A 19 6.36 -7.31 -7.79
N LEU A 20 6.46 -5.98 -7.95
CA LEU A 20 5.68 -5.19 -8.90
C LEU A 20 5.77 -5.74 -10.32
N PRO A 21 6.95 -6.06 -10.90
CA PRO A 21 7.04 -6.56 -12.27
C PRO A 21 6.24 -7.85 -12.51
N THR A 22 6.13 -8.70 -11.48
CA THR A 22 5.40 -9.98 -11.56
C THR A 22 3.90 -9.80 -11.37
N ILE A 23 3.49 -8.94 -10.44
CA ILE A 23 2.06 -8.77 -10.11
C ILE A 23 1.37 -7.76 -11.03
N LEU A 24 2.14 -6.87 -11.67
CA LEU A 24 1.61 -5.83 -12.55
C LEU A 24 0.89 -6.41 -13.76
N THR A 25 1.35 -7.53 -14.32
CA THR A 25 0.70 -8.16 -15.48
C THR A 25 -0.63 -8.81 -15.13
N ALA A 26 -0.78 -9.34 -13.91
CA ALA A 26 -1.97 -10.08 -13.47
C ALA A 26 -2.97 -9.23 -12.66
N HIS A 27 -2.49 -8.18 -11.99
CA HIS A 27 -3.24 -7.41 -11.00
C HIS A 27 -3.19 -5.90 -11.24
N ARG A 28 -2.90 -5.47 -12.47
CA ARG A 28 -2.90 -4.05 -12.85
C ARG A 28 -4.20 -3.36 -12.41
N GLY A 29 -4.07 -2.19 -11.78
CA GLY A 29 -5.20 -1.37 -11.30
C GLY A 29 -5.87 -1.90 -10.04
N LYS A 30 -5.40 -3.01 -9.46
CA LYS A 30 -5.84 -3.49 -8.14
C LYS A 30 -5.00 -2.86 -7.03
N PHE A 31 -5.49 -2.99 -5.81
CA PHE A 31 -4.85 -2.51 -4.58
C PHE A 31 -4.32 -3.70 -3.78
N ALA A 32 -3.02 -3.75 -3.59
CA ALA A 32 -2.36 -4.76 -2.77
C ALA A 32 -2.36 -4.34 -1.30
N LEU A 33 -2.89 -5.20 -0.43
CA LEU A 33 -2.74 -5.07 1.02
C LEU A 33 -1.40 -5.69 1.43
N MET A 34 -0.51 -4.87 1.98
CA MET A 34 0.84 -5.24 2.39
C MET A 34 0.97 -5.30 3.91
N ARG A 35 1.64 -6.34 4.40
CA ARG A 35 2.05 -6.49 5.80
C ARG A 35 3.38 -7.22 5.88
N ASP A 36 4.32 -6.69 6.64
CA ASP A 36 5.64 -7.31 6.87
C ASP A 36 6.35 -7.74 5.58
N GLY A 37 6.27 -6.90 4.53
CA GLY A 37 6.86 -7.18 3.22
C GLY A 37 6.14 -8.26 2.41
N LYS A 38 4.94 -8.67 2.82
CA LYS A 38 4.12 -9.67 2.13
C LYS A 38 2.85 -9.04 1.60
N ILE A 39 2.45 -9.51 0.42
CA ILE A 39 1.12 -9.24 -0.13
C ILE A 39 0.17 -10.21 0.57
N ILE A 40 -0.81 -9.66 1.28
CA ILE A 40 -1.86 -10.43 1.93
C ILE A 40 -2.95 -10.76 0.92
N GLU A 41 -3.44 -9.75 0.21
CA GLU A 41 -4.53 -9.89 -0.75
C GLU A 41 -4.57 -8.70 -1.73
N PHE A 42 -5.25 -8.88 -2.86
CA PHE A 42 -5.51 -7.83 -3.85
C PHE A 42 -7.00 -7.49 -3.88
N PHE A 43 -7.30 -6.20 -3.95
CA PHE A 43 -8.66 -5.67 -3.96
C PHE A 43 -8.90 -4.80 -5.18
N ASP A 44 -10.16 -4.68 -5.60
CA ASP A 44 -10.51 -3.83 -6.73
C ASP A 44 -10.57 -2.34 -6.36
N THR A 45 -10.72 -2.01 -5.08
CA THR A 45 -10.73 -0.61 -4.61
C THR A 45 -9.82 -0.39 -3.39
N ALA A 46 -9.27 0.82 -3.27
CA ALA A 46 -8.48 1.23 -2.11
C ALA A 46 -9.29 1.12 -0.80
N ARG A 47 -10.59 1.42 -0.88
CA ARG A 47 -11.51 1.34 0.27
C ARG A 47 -11.62 -0.08 0.79
N ASP A 48 -11.78 -1.06 -0.10
CA ASP A 48 -11.91 -2.46 0.30
C ASP A 48 -10.61 -2.97 0.92
N ALA A 49 -9.45 -2.66 0.31
CA ALA A 49 -8.15 -2.99 0.87
C ALA A 49 -7.94 -2.38 2.26
N TYR A 50 -8.36 -1.12 2.45
CA TYR A 50 -8.24 -0.43 3.73
C TYR A 50 -9.18 -0.99 4.79
N VAL A 51 -10.44 -1.26 4.45
CA VAL A 51 -11.42 -1.87 5.36
C VAL A 51 -11.00 -3.29 5.73
N ALA A 52 -10.51 -4.08 4.78
CA ALA A 52 -9.94 -5.40 5.04
C ALA A 52 -8.73 -5.31 5.96
N GLY A 53 -7.78 -4.42 5.66
CA GLY A 53 -6.60 -4.18 6.50
C GLY A 53 -6.97 -3.80 7.94
N GLN A 54 -7.93 -2.89 8.12
CA GLN A 54 -8.43 -2.54 9.45
C GLN A 54 -9.07 -3.72 10.16
N LYS A 55 -9.85 -4.55 9.46
CA LYS A 55 -10.51 -5.73 10.05
C LYS A 55 -9.54 -6.86 10.39
N ILE A 56 -8.51 -7.07 9.58
CA ILE A 56 -7.51 -8.12 9.76
C ILE A 56 -6.49 -7.70 10.84
N PHE A 57 -6.05 -6.44 10.81
CA PHE A 57 -5.01 -5.90 11.68
C PHE A 57 -5.57 -4.90 12.71
N GLN A 58 -6.70 -5.24 13.35
CA GLN A 58 -7.37 -4.36 14.33
C GLN A 58 -6.48 -3.99 15.53
N GLN A 59 -5.53 -4.86 15.87
CA GLN A 59 -4.72 -4.74 17.09
C GLN A 59 -3.61 -3.69 16.98
N ASP A 60 -3.02 -3.53 15.80
CA ASP A 60 -1.85 -2.67 15.60
C ASP A 60 -1.98 -1.73 14.40
N GLN A 61 -2.93 -1.98 13.49
CA GLN A 61 -3.16 -1.22 12.26
C GLN A 61 -1.89 -1.04 11.39
N LEU A 62 -0.89 -1.90 11.56
CA LEU A 62 0.40 -1.79 10.88
C LEU A 62 0.33 -2.44 9.48
N PHE A 63 -0.42 -1.86 8.56
CA PHE A 63 -0.49 -2.36 7.18
C PHE A 63 -0.30 -1.22 6.18
N SER A 64 -0.09 -1.56 4.92
CA SER A 64 0.00 -0.57 3.84
C SER A 64 -0.85 -1.01 2.67
N VAL A 65 -1.54 -0.07 2.03
CA VAL A 65 -2.29 -0.34 0.80
C VAL A 65 -1.52 0.33 -0.33
N GLN A 66 -1.21 -0.42 -1.38
CA GLN A 66 -0.46 0.07 -2.54
C GLN A 66 -1.19 -0.26 -3.82
N GLU A 67 -1.31 0.70 -4.72
CA GLU A 67 -1.93 0.49 -6.04
C GLU A 67 -0.93 -0.18 -6.99
N VAL A 68 -1.39 -1.19 -7.72
CA VAL A 68 -0.59 -1.94 -8.69
C VAL A 68 -0.65 -1.25 -10.05
N ILE A 69 0.19 -0.23 -10.24
CA ILE A 69 0.30 0.54 -11.48
C ILE A 69 1.75 0.66 -11.96
N GLU A 70 1.92 0.78 -13.28
CA GLU A 70 3.24 0.85 -13.95
C GLU A 70 4.06 2.08 -13.56
N THR A 71 3.38 3.20 -13.36
CA THR A 71 3.98 4.43 -12.88
C THR A 71 3.99 4.40 -11.36
N PRO A 72 5.15 4.39 -10.69
CA PRO A 72 5.18 4.79 -9.29
C PRO A 72 4.59 6.20 -9.23
N VAL A 73 3.37 6.31 -8.71
CA VAL A 73 2.84 7.61 -8.33
C VAL A 73 3.79 8.10 -7.25
N ASP A 74 4.59 9.10 -7.58
CA ASP A 74 5.42 9.78 -6.62
C ASP A 74 4.49 10.36 -5.55
N LEU A 75 4.39 9.69 -4.40
CA LEU A 75 3.58 10.13 -3.27
C LEU A 75 4.05 11.49 -2.72
N GLY A 76 5.17 12.04 -3.22
CA GLY A 76 5.58 13.44 -3.03
C GLY A 76 4.62 14.45 -3.66
N PHE A 77 3.86 14.08 -4.70
CA PHE A 77 2.90 14.99 -5.35
C PHE A 77 1.58 15.14 -4.58
N PHE A 78 1.17 14.12 -3.81
CA PHE A 78 -0.05 14.20 -3.00
C PHE A 78 0.10 15.04 -1.73
N SER A 79 1.32 15.42 -1.33
CA SER A 79 1.51 16.41 -0.24
C SER A 79 1.06 17.83 -0.61
N HIS A 80 0.93 18.17 -1.91
CA HIS A 80 0.53 19.52 -2.35
C HIS A 80 -0.97 19.66 -2.66
N ALA A 81 -1.74 18.57 -2.75
CA ALA A 81 -3.13 18.61 -3.19
C ALA A 81 -4.14 18.97 -2.09
N MET A 82 -3.71 19.20 -0.85
CA MET A 82 -4.57 19.60 0.28
C MET A 82 -4.18 20.97 0.85
N SER A 83 -3.81 21.91 -0.03
CA SER A 83 -3.76 23.33 0.33
C SER A 83 -4.37 24.17 -0.79
N GLN A 84 -5.67 24.00 -1.04
CA GLN A 84 -6.54 25.06 -1.57
C GLN A 84 -8.01 24.75 -1.23
N ARG A 85 -8.44 25.17 -0.03
CA ARG A 85 -9.54 26.14 0.15
C ARG A 85 -9.64 26.58 1.59
#